data_AF-A0A820HB52-F1
#
_entry.id   AF-A0A820HB52-F1
#
_cell.length_a   1.000
_cell.length_b   1.000
_cell.length_c   1.000
_cell.angle_alpha   90.00
_cell.angle_beta   90.00
_cell.angle_gamma   90.00
#
_symmetry.space_group_name_H-M   'P 1'
#
loop_
_entity.id
_entity.type
_entity.pdbx_description
1 polymer ?
#
loop_
_entity_poly.entity_id
_entity_poly.type
_entity_poly.pdbx_seq_one_letter_code
_entity_poly.pdbx_strand_id
1 'polypeptide(L)'
;KKKDSCDCAIIIILSHGGNGTIYAVDELALNVDEHIISVFDDHLIGKPKLFIIQACRGSQCNNRSIASLSNTRWSSDSITNENSRTNVDSGGYKTTMVPIRSDMAIWYSTVKDYVSWRSPDDGSIFIQTLITVFARTAWYYDLARMVTC
;
A
#
# COMPACT_ATOMS: atom_id res chain seq x y z
N LYS A 1 -3.44 -8.72 -31.17
CA LYS A 1 -3.41 -7.98 -29.89
C LYS A 1 -1.95 -7.76 -29.52
N LYS A 2 -1.48 -6.50 -29.43
CA LYS A 2 -0.11 -6.18 -29.05
C LYS A 2 0.06 -6.65 -27.59
N LYS A 3 0.98 -7.57 -27.34
CA LYS A 3 1.28 -8.07 -25.99
C LYS A 3 1.93 -6.93 -25.23
N ASP A 4 1.31 -6.47 -24.13
CA ASP A 4 1.97 -5.54 -23.22
C ASP A 4 3.28 -6.18 -22.75
N SER A 5 4.41 -5.55 -23.09
CA SER A 5 5.75 -6.15 -22.99
C SER A 5 6.33 -6.17 -21.58
N CYS A 6 5.65 -5.59 -20.59
CA CYS A 6 6.14 -5.51 -19.21
C CYS A 6 5.55 -6.64 -18.37
N ASP A 7 6.35 -7.28 -17.52
CA ASP A 7 5.89 -8.37 -16.64
C ASP A 7 5.38 -7.87 -15.28
N CYS A 8 5.78 -6.67 -14.86
CA CYS A 8 5.33 -6.00 -13.64
C CYS A 8 5.47 -4.47 -13.76
N ALA A 9 4.97 -3.74 -12.75
CA ALA A 9 5.27 -2.32 -12.56
C ALA A 9 5.69 -2.04 -11.11
N ILE A 10 6.63 -1.10 -10.97
CA ILE A 10 7.08 -0.58 -9.67
C ILE A 10 6.92 0.94 -9.73
N ILE A 11 6.15 1.48 -8.79
CA ILE A 11 5.84 2.90 -8.65
C ILE A 11 6.42 3.38 -7.33
N ILE A 12 7.33 4.35 -7.38
CA ILE A 12 7.98 4.91 -6.20
C ILE A 12 7.64 6.39 -6.10
N ILE A 13 7.04 6.79 -4.98
CA ILE A 13 6.60 8.17 -4.73
C ILE A 13 7.34 8.69 -3.51
N LEU A 14 8.11 9.76 -3.70
CA LEU A 14 8.86 10.47 -2.66
C LEU A 14 8.33 11.90 -2.60
N SER A 15 7.49 12.23 -1.62
CA SER A 15 6.92 13.58 -1.48
C SER A 15 6.52 13.90 -0.04
N HIS A 16 6.04 15.12 0.18
CA HIS A 16 5.20 15.42 1.33
C HIS A 16 3.85 14.70 1.20
N GLY A 17 3.20 14.45 2.33
CA GLY A 17 1.90 13.81 2.36
C GLY A 17 1.13 14.12 3.63
N GLY A 18 -0.11 13.63 3.64
CA GLY A 18 -1.02 13.68 4.77
C GLY A 18 -1.80 12.37 4.87
N ASN A 19 -2.89 12.37 5.63
CA ASN A 19 -3.70 11.17 5.78
C ASN A 19 -4.29 10.74 4.41
N GLY A 20 -3.81 9.63 3.86
CA GLY A 20 -4.24 9.11 2.55
C GLY A 20 -3.91 10.00 1.34
N THR A 21 -3.01 10.97 1.49
CA THR A 21 -2.80 12.03 0.47
C THR A 21 -1.32 12.25 0.19
N ILE A 22 -0.98 12.52 -1.07
CA ILE A 22 0.33 12.97 -1.55
C ILE A 22 0.19 14.40 -2.06
N TYR A 23 1.14 15.27 -1.72
CA TYR A 23 1.17 16.62 -2.29
C TYR A 23 2.03 16.64 -3.56
N ALA A 24 1.47 17.19 -4.64
CA ALA A 24 2.20 17.51 -5.85
C ALA A 24 3.00 18.82 -5.68
N VAL A 25 3.82 19.16 -6.67
CA VAL A 25 4.71 20.33 -6.63
C VAL A 25 3.95 21.66 -6.58
N ASP A 26 2.73 21.68 -7.11
CA ASP A 26 1.79 22.80 -7.10
C ASP A 26 0.92 22.85 -5.82
N GLU A 27 1.33 22.10 -4.79
CA GLU A 27 0.63 21.96 -3.50
C GLU A 27 -0.73 21.26 -3.61
N LEU A 28 -1.08 20.70 -4.77
CA LEU A 28 -2.32 19.96 -4.94
C LEU A 28 -2.27 18.64 -4.15
N ALA A 29 -3.30 18.43 -3.33
CA ALA A 29 -3.53 17.23 -2.56
C ALA A 29 -4.13 16.12 -3.44
N LEU A 30 -3.37 15.05 -3.69
CA LEU A 30 -3.81 13.87 -4.42
C LEU A 30 -4.11 12.72 -3.45
N ASN A 31 -5.38 12.33 -3.34
CA ASN A 31 -5.76 11.08 -2.71
C ASN A 31 -5.04 9.88 -3.35
N VAL A 32 -4.40 9.04 -2.54
CA VAL A 32 -3.60 7.90 -3.01
C VAL A 32 -4.46 6.87 -3.72
N ASP A 33 -5.61 6.51 -3.16
CA ASP A 33 -6.48 5.48 -3.73
C ASP A 33 -7.15 5.97 -5.02
N GLU A 34 -7.75 7.17 -4.96
CA GLU A 34 -8.61 7.70 -6.02
C GLU A 34 -7.85 8.31 -7.20
N HIS A 35 -6.68 8.91 -6.97
CA HIS A 35 -5.93 9.59 -8.03
C HIS A 35 -4.67 8.86 -8.48
N ILE A 36 -4.12 7.96 -7.66
CA ILE A 36 -2.83 7.30 -7.96
C ILE A 36 -3.05 5.82 -8.25
N ILE A 37 -3.66 5.09 -7.32
CA ILE A 37 -3.84 3.63 -7.47
C ILE A 37 -4.88 3.33 -8.54
N SER A 38 -5.98 4.08 -8.59
CA SER A 38 -7.07 3.89 -9.56
C SER A 38 -6.63 3.94 -11.02
N VAL A 39 -5.54 4.66 -11.32
CA VAL A 39 -4.94 4.71 -12.67
C VAL A 39 -4.57 3.32 -13.17
N PHE A 40 -4.27 2.40 -12.25
CA PHE A 40 -3.87 1.03 -12.53
C PHE A 40 -5.00 0.00 -12.40
N ASP A 41 -6.25 0.43 -12.18
CA ASP A 41 -7.39 -0.48 -12.05
C ASP A 41 -7.64 -1.29 -13.35
N ASP A 42 -7.49 -0.65 -14.51
CA ASP A 42 -7.66 -1.29 -15.83
C ASP A 42 -6.34 -1.58 -16.56
N HIS A 43 -5.20 -1.34 -15.91
CA HIS A 43 -3.87 -1.55 -16.48
C HIS A 43 -3.12 -2.66 -15.76
N LEU A 44 -2.32 -3.45 -16.50
CA LEU A 44 -1.50 -4.52 -15.92
C LEU A 44 -2.33 -5.55 -15.12
N ILE A 45 -3.51 -5.90 -15.64
CA ILE A 45 -4.37 -6.94 -15.07
C ILE A 45 -3.63 -8.28 -15.11
N GLY A 46 -3.58 -8.99 -13.98
CA GLY A 46 -2.83 -10.25 -13.85
C GLY A 46 -1.32 -10.07 -13.73
N LYS A 47 -0.83 -8.83 -13.62
CA LYS A 47 0.60 -8.51 -13.49
C LYS A 47 0.86 -7.79 -12.16
N PRO A 48 1.95 -8.15 -11.43
CA PRO A 48 2.27 -7.52 -10.15
C PRO A 48 2.53 -6.01 -10.27
N LYS A 49 1.98 -5.26 -9.33
CA LYS A 49 2.12 -3.81 -9.19
C LYS A 49 2.61 -3.49 -7.78
N LEU A 50 3.82 -2.98 -7.66
CA LEU A 50 4.42 -2.60 -6.37
C LEU A 50 4.44 -1.08 -6.22
N PHE A 51 3.75 -0.56 -5.21
CA PHE A 51 3.78 0.84 -4.82
C PHE A 51 4.64 1.02 -3.58
N ILE A 52 5.62 1.92 -3.64
CA ILE A 52 6.48 2.30 -2.52
C ILE A 52 6.25 3.80 -2.27
N ILE A 53 5.65 4.12 -1.13
CA ILE A 53 5.20 5.47 -0.81
C ILE A 53 5.98 5.99 0.40
N GLN A 54 6.93 6.88 0.13
CA GLN A 54 7.67 7.66 1.11
C GLN A 54 7.02 9.03 1.24
N ALA A 55 6.07 9.13 2.17
CA ALA A 55 5.39 10.37 2.51
C ALA A 55 4.82 10.30 3.94
N CYS A 56 4.61 11.46 4.56
CA CYS A 56 3.86 11.51 5.83
C CYS A 56 2.43 11.01 5.62
N ARG A 57 1.87 10.36 6.64
CA ARG A 57 0.47 9.90 6.64
C ARG A 57 -0.36 10.57 7.74
N GLY A 58 0.19 11.63 8.31
CA GLY A 58 -0.36 12.45 9.38
C GLY A 58 0.76 13.26 10.03
N SER A 59 0.44 13.87 11.16
CA SER A 59 1.33 14.80 11.87
C SER A 59 1.83 14.26 13.21
N GLN A 60 1.47 13.03 13.59
CA GLN A 60 1.92 12.48 14.86
C GLN A 60 3.41 12.12 14.78
N CYS A 61 4.21 12.76 15.64
CA CYS A 61 5.58 12.36 15.92
C CYS A 61 5.54 11.30 17.01
N ASN A 62 6.19 10.15 16.79
CA ASN A 62 6.33 9.09 17.77
C ASN A 62 7.34 9.46 18.88
N ASN A 63 7.13 10.58 19.57
CA ASN A 63 7.83 10.85 20.82
C ASN A 63 7.23 9.94 21.88
N ARG A 64 7.83 8.75 22.07
CA ARG A 64 7.45 7.84 23.14
C ARG A 64 7.81 8.46 24.49
N SER A 65 6.90 9.24 25.07
CA SER A 65 6.78 9.34 26.51
C SER A 65 6.24 8.00 27.00
N ILE A 66 7.03 7.25 27.77
CA ILE A 66 6.52 6.11 28.53
C ILE A 66 5.74 6.70 29.71
N ALA A 67 4.48 7.08 29.47
CA ALA A 67 3.57 7.49 30.54
C ALA A 67 2.17 6.91 30.29
N SER A 68 1.85 5.93 31.15
CA SER A 68 0.52 5.48 31.54
C SER A 68 -0.43 4.96 30.46
N LEU A 69 -0.47 3.64 30.34
CA LEU A 69 -1.64 2.88 29.89
C LEU A 69 -2.86 3.34 30.69
N SER A 70 -3.69 4.21 30.12
CA SER A 70 -5.03 4.49 30.64
C SER A 70 -6.04 3.82 29.70
N ASN A 71 -6.76 2.87 30.30
CA ASN A 71 -7.79 2.05 29.69
C ASN A 71 -8.75 2.87 28.82
N THR A 72 -8.65 2.73 27.50
CA THR A 72 -9.77 3.04 26.61
C THR A 72 -10.31 1.72 26.10
N ARG A 73 -11.51 1.39 26.57
CA ARG A 73 -12.27 0.21 26.17
C ARG A 73 -12.59 0.36 24.68
N TRP A 74 -12.12 -0.57 23.86
CA TRP A 74 -12.64 -0.75 22.51
C TRP A 74 -13.65 -1.90 22.53
N SER A 75 -14.91 -1.56 22.27
CA SER A 75 -15.94 -2.52 21.94
C SER A 75 -15.59 -3.18 20.61
N SER A 76 -15.52 -4.50 20.63
CA SER A 76 -15.40 -5.36 19.47
C SER A 76 -16.80 -5.65 18.96
N ASP A 77 -17.19 -5.03 17.85
CA ASP A 77 -18.40 -5.46 17.14
C ASP A 77 -18.02 -6.56 16.16
N SER A 78 -18.34 -7.80 16.53
CA SER A 78 -18.28 -8.97 15.66
C SER A 78 -19.67 -9.59 15.51
N ILE A 79 -20.21 -9.47 14.27
CA ILE A 79 -21.00 -10.45 13.49
C ILE A 79 -22.37 -10.84 14.09
N THR A 80 -23.52 -10.70 13.41
CA THR A 80 -23.99 -11.58 12.31
C THR A 80 -25.07 -10.89 11.47
N ASN A 81 -25.08 -11.14 10.16
CA ASN A 81 -26.35 -11.33 9.47
C ASN A 81 -26.19 -12.39 8.38
N GLU A 82 -26.50 -13.62 8.77
CA GLU A 82 -26.63 -14.78 7.92
C GLU A 82 -28.10 -14.90 7.50
N ASN A 83 -28.39 -14.62 6.23
CA ASN A 83 -29.30 -15.41 5.38
C ASN A 83 -29.65 -14.66 4.09
N SER A 84 -28.97 -15.02 3.01
CA SER A 84 -29.57 -15.02 1.67
C SER A 84 -28.71 -15.91 0.75
N ARG A 85 -28.92 -17.23 0.87
CA ARG A 85 -28.47 -18.17 -0.15
C ARG A 85 -29.38 -18.02 -1.36
N THR A 86 -28.88 -17.42 -2.43
CA THR A 86 -29.48 -17.62 -3.76
C THR A 86 -28.67 -18.72 -4.45
N ASN A 87 -29.30 -19.89 -4.61
CA ASN A 87 -28.80 -20.92 -5.50
C ASN A 87 -29.07 -20.46 -6.93
N VAL A 88 -28.01 -20.22 -7.70
CA VAL A 88 -28.11 -20.17 -9.16
C VAL A 88 -27.24 -21.29 -9.70
N ASP A 89 -27.90 -22.41 -10.00
CA ASP A 89 -27.35 -23.45 -10.86
C ASP A 89 -27.61 -23.03 -12.30
N SER A 90 -26.57 -22.91 -13.12
CA SER A 90 -26.66 -22.93 -14.59
C SER A 90 -25.26 -23.00 -15.19
N GLY A 91 -24.98 -24.11 -15.87
CA GLY A 91 -23.77 -24.32 -16.66
C GLY A 91 -23.53 -23.18 -17.65
N GLY A 92 -22.33 -22.60 -17.57
CA GLY A 92 -21.87 -21.55 -18.45
C GLY A 92 -20.44 -21.18 -18.08
N TYR A 93 -19.57 -21.09 -19.09
CA TYR A 93 -18.16 -20.67 -19.07
C TYR A 93 -17.66 -20.08 -17.74
N LYS A 94 -16.68 -20.74 -17.10
CA LYS A 94 -15.92 -20.17 -15.97
C LYS A 94 -15.24 -18.87 -16.43
N THR A 95 -15.95 -17.76 -16.32
CA THR A 95 -15.35 -16.44 -16.40
C THR A 95 -14.77 -16.18 -15.02
N THR A 96 -13.45 -16.34 -14.88
CA THR A 96 -12.75 -16.03 -13.65
C THR A 96 -12.81 -14.52 -13.47
N MET A 97 -13.78 -14.03 -12.70
CA MET A 97 -13.88 -12.61 -12.35
C MET A 97 -12.72 -12.26 -11.41
N VAL A 98 -11.78 -11.44 -11.89
CA VAL A 98 -10.70 -10.90 -11.06
C VAL A 98 -11.17 -9.55 -10.50
N PRO A 99 -10.95 -9.25 -9.20
CA PRO A 99 -11.27 -7.94 -8.65
C PRO A 99 -10.53 -6.82 -9.39
N ILE A 100 -11.19 -5.67 -9.54
CA ILE A 100 -10.64 -4.46 -10.18
C ILE A 100 -9.27 -4.09 -9.57
N ARG A 101 -9.14 -4.20 -8.24
CA ARG A 101 -7.88 -3.98 -7.52
C ARG A 101 -7.24 -5.30 -7.12
N SER A 102 -6.44 -5.84 -8.02
CA SER A 102 -5.74 -7.12 -7.84
C SER A 102 -4.26 -7.01 -8.19
N ASP A 103 -3.47 -7.95 -7.67
CA ASP A 103 -2.03 -8.06 -7.92
C ASP A 103 -1.22 -6.82 -7.48
N MET A 104 -1.62 -6.20 -6.36
CA MET A 104 -0.97 -5.00 -5.82
C MET A 104 -0.30 -5.25 -4.48
N ALA A 105 0.89 -4.71 -4.28
CA ALA A 105 1.54 -4.54 -2.99
C ALA A 105 1.79 -3.05 -2.75
N ILE A 106 1.41 -2.52 -1.59
CA ILE A 106 1.57 -1.10 -1.26
C ILE A 106 2.34 -0.99 0.05
N TRP A 107 3.52 -0.41 -0.01
CA TRP A 107 4.40 -0.22 1.13
C TRP A 107 4.52 1.25 1.48
N TYR A 108 4.18 1.56 2.72
CA TYR A 108 4.30 2.90 3.27
C TYR A 108 5.52 2.98 4.17
N SER A 109 6.23 4.10 4.09
CA SER A 109 7.37 4.39 4.97
C SER A 109 6.97 4.64 6.44
N THR A 110 5.68 4.83 6.70
CA THR A 110 5.13 5.05 8.05
C THR A 110 3.70 4.52 8.14
N VAL A 111 3.25 4.27 9.37
CA VAL A 111 1.87 3.88 9.66
C VAL A 111 0.93 5.08 9.53
N LYS A 112 -0.37 4.81 9.40
CA LYS A 112 -1.40 5.84 9.29
C LYS A 112 -1.30 6.82 10.47
N ASP A 113 -1.51 8.11 10.20
CA ASP A 113 -1.52 9.23 11.16
C ASP A 113 -0.14 9.68 11.67
N TYR A 114 0.95 9.02 11.28
CA TYR A 114 2.32 9.38 11.69
C TYR A 114 3.12 10.08 10.59
N VAL A 115 4.13 10.83 11.03
CA VAL A 115 5.12 11.44 10.14
C VAL A 115 6.05 10.37 9.54
N SER A 116 6.63 10.68 8.38
CA SER A 116 7.72 9.90 7.80
C SER A 116 9.00 10.73 7.78
N TRP A 117 10.10 10.12 8.23
CA TRP A 117 11.36 10.82 8.48
C TRP A 117 12.32 10.74 7.28
N ARG A 118 13.02 11.84 7.02
CA ARG A 118 14.08 11.93 6.01
C ARG A 118 15.17 12.89 6.50
N SER A 119 16.42 12.43 6.51
CA SER A 119 17.60 13.27 6.72
C SER A 119 17.86 14.10 5.45
N PRO A 120 18.15 15.40 5.55
CA PRO A 120 18.61 16.19 4.39
C PRO A 120 19.92 15.67 3.81
N ASP A 121 20.82 15.17 4.65
CA ASP A 121 22.16 14.73 4.26
C ASP A 121 22.18 13.24 3.89
N ASP A 122 21.49 12.40 4.66
CA ASP A 122 21.54 10.93 4.49
C ASP A 122 20.36 10.37 3.70
N GLY A 123 19.27 11.14 3.55
CA GLY A 123 18.03 10.70 2.91
C GLY A 123 17.09 9.93 3.83
N SER A 124 16.14 9.18 3.25
CA SER A 124 15.13 8.44 4.01
C SER A 124 15.69 7.11 4.50
N ILE A 125 15.59 6.87 5.82
CA ILE A 125 15.98 5.59 6.42
C ILE A 125 15.18 4.44 5.79
N PHE A 126 13.88 4.63 5.57
CA PHE A 126 13.02 3.62 4.94
C PHE A 126 13.53 3.22 3.55
N ILE A 127 13.84 4.20 2.70
CA ILE A 127 14.32 3.93 1.34
C ILE A 127 15.72 3.29 1.36
N GLN A 128 16.62 3.77 2.21
CA GLN A 128 17.95 3.18 2.36
C GLN A 128 17.90 1.72 2.80
N THR A 129 17.08 1.42 3.82
CA THR A 129 16.87 0.05 4.31
C THR A 129 16.25 -0.81 3.22
N LEU A 130 15.23 -0.30 2.51
CA LEU A 130 14.58 -1.01 1.42
C LEU A 130 15.58 -1.41 0.34
N ILE A 131 16.40 -0.47 -0.13
CA ILE A 131 17.44 -0.75 -1.14
C ILE A 131 18.43 -1.80 -0.62
N THR A 132 18.84 -1.69 0.63
CA THR A 132 19.77 -2.64 1.25
C THR A 132 19.20 -4.06 1.29
N VAL A 133 17.92 -4.22 1.66
CA VAL A 133 17.25 -5.51 1.67
C VAL A 133 17.12 -6.05 0.25
N PHE A 134 16.65 -5.24 -0.70
CA PHE A 134 16.50 -5.64 -2.11
C PHE A 134 17.82 -6.14 -2.69
N ALA A 135 18.90 -5.40 -2.50
CA ALA A 135 20.22 -5.77 -3.01
C ALA A 135 20.72 -7.12 -2.45
N ARG A 136 20.31 -7.50 -1.24
CA ARG A 136 20.76 -8.72 -0.58
C ARG A 136 19.87 -9.92 -0.84
N THR A 137 18.56 -9.72 -0.98
CA THR A 137 17.58 -10.81 -0.86
C THR A 137 16.62 -10.97 -2.03
N ALA A 138 16.52 -9.99 -2.94
CA ALA A 138 15.53 -10.01 -4.03
C ALA A 138 15.67 -11.20 -5.00
N TRP A 139 16.84 -11.84 -5.03
CA TRP A 139 17.09 -13.01 -5.89
C TRP A 139 16.52 -14.32 -5.33
N TYR A 140 16.07 -14.36 -4.06
CA TYR A 140 15.58 -15.58 -3.41
C TYR A 140 14.29 -15.42 -2.60
N TYR A 141 14.00 -14.23 -2.05
CA TYR A 141 12.76 -13.99 -1.30
C TYR A 141 11.71 -13.27 -2.14
N ASP A 142 10.45 -13.63 -1.90
CA ASP A 142 9.30 -12.87 -2.39
C ASP A 142 9.14 -11.54 -1.63
N LEU A 143 8.37 -10.63 -2.21
CA LEU A 143 8.16 -9.28 -1.69
C LEU A 143 7.64 -9.27 -0.25
N ALA A 144 6.72 -10.18 0.12
CA ALA A 144 6.13 -10.20 1.45
C ALA A 144 7.16 -10.58 2.52
N ARG A 145 8.07 -11.51 2.21
CA ARG A 145 9.19 -11.84 3.10
C ARG A 145 10.16 -10.68 3.25
N MET A 146 10.50 -10.02 2.15
CA MET A 146 11.48 -8.93 2.15
C MET A 146 11.13 -7.77 3.08
N VAL A 147 9.84 -7.45 3.28
CA VAL A 147 9.43 -6.36 4.20
C VAL A 147 9.40 -6.74 5.68
N THR A 148 9.60 -8.02 6.00
CA THR A 148 9.60 -8.53 7.38
C THR A 148 10.95 -9.01 7.87
N CYS A 149 11.94 -9.10 6.97
CA CYS A 149 13.29 -9.62 7.26
C CYS A 149 14.26 -8.56 7.74
#